data_AF-A0A7R9GC14-F1
#
_entry.id   AF-A0A7R9GC14-F1
#
_cell.length_a   1.000
_cell.length_b   1.000
_cell.length_c   1.000
_cell.angle_alpha   90.00
_cell.angle_beta   90.00
_cell.angle_gamma   90.00
#
_symmetry.space_group_name_H-M   'P 1'
#
loop_
_entity.id
_entity.type
_entity.pdbx_description
1 polymer ?
#
loop_
_entity_poly.entity_id
_entity_poly.type
_entity_poly.pdbx_seq_one_letter_code
_entity_poly.pdbx_strand_id
1 'polypeptide(L)'
;MSIVDSYYLPYYAPVFAFESENSKEIWAETVKEIRRDLSLALRLPHKEFWTLAAGNASFVPCLESYLRSARRPYDIWELDLDGETNASLQAIHRLVFGIFARFAEFRSCEISGKTSEDLLVFLVKRRVFDPSNILDLCTVYSNGSSAGAVHRLIRLLLRESAFALPLLKVL
;
A
#
# COMPACT_ATOMS: atom_id res chain seq x y z
N MET A 1 6.79 2.63 22.93
CA MET A 1 6.07 3.43 21.91
C MET A 1 5.00 2.54 21.33
N SER A 2 3.71 2.91 21.40
CA SER A 2 2.66 2.07 20.83
C SER A 2 2.83 2.01 19.32
N ILE A 3 2.58 0.85 18.69
CA ILE A 3 2.59 0.69 17.23
C ILE A 3 1.65 1.71 16.54
N VAL A 4 0.63 2.15 17.27
CA VAL A 4 -0.36 3.13 16.79
C VAL A 4 0.20 4.56 16.78
N ASP A 5 1.23 4.87 17.59
CA ASP A 5 1.81 6.22 17.72
C ASP A 5 2.90 6.50 16.68
N SER A 6 3.36 5.47 15.95
CA SER A 6 4.38 5.62 14.91
C SER A 6 3.85 6.42 13.72
N TYR A 7 4.62 7.39 13.21
CA TYR A 7 4.24 8.11 12.00
C TYR A 7 4.81 7.41 10.76
N TYR A 8 3.94 7.06 9.81
CA TYR A 8 4.33 6.47 8.53
C TYR A 8 4.57 7.58 7.51
N LEU A 9 5.81 7.67 7.03
CA LEU A 9 6.20 8.68 6.06
C LEU A 9 5.50 8.45 4.71
N PRO A 10 4.96 9.51 4.08
CA PRO A 10 4.45 9.41 2.71
C PRO A 10 5.59 9.14 1.72
N TYR A 11 5.29 8.33 0.71
CA TYR A 11 6.19 8.07 -0.39
C TYR A 11 6.10 9.17 -1.44
N TYR A 12 7.25 9.63 -1.92
CA TYR A 12 7.38 10.57 -3.02
C TYR A 12 8.16 9.95 -4.17
N ALA A 13 7.72 10.23 -5.40
CA ALA A 13 8.46 9.78 -6.56
C ALA A 13 9.84 10.44 -6.61
N PRO A 14 10.88 9.70 -7.02
CA PRO A 14 12.25 10.19 -7.08
C PRO A 14 12.45 11.44 -7.95
N VAL A 15 11.65 11.61 -9.00
CA VAL A 15 11.69 12.81 -9.86
C VAL A 15 11.38 14.11 -9.11
N PHE A 16 10.65 14.05 -7.99
CA PHE A 16 10.41 15.20 -7.13
C PHE A 16 11.47 15.39 -6.05
N ALA A 17 12.36 14.41 -5.87
CA ALA A 17 13.37 14.41 -4.82
C ALA A 17 14.74 14.89 -5.30
N PHE A 18 15.00 14.96 -6.60
CA PHE A 18 16.37 15.06 -7.14
C PHE A 18 16.77 16.46 -7.63
N GLU A 19 16.45 17.49 -6.85
CA GLU A 19 16.93 18.86 -7.11
C GLU A 19 18.41 19.04 -6.72
N SER A 20 18.91 18.24 -5.78
CA SER A 20 20.30 18.27 -5.32
C SER A 20 20.77 16.88 -4.85
N GLU A 21 22.08 16.69 -4.70
CA GLU A 21 22.64 15.43 -4.17
C GLU A 21 22.20 15.16 -2.73
N ASN A 22 22.15 16.21 -1.90
CA ASN A 22 21.61 16.12 -0.54
C ASN A 22 20.13 15.68 -0.53
N SER A 23 19.34 16.16 -1.50
CA SER A 23 17.92 15.76 -1.62
C SER A 23 17.76 14.30 -2.04
N LYS A 24 18.67 13.76 -2.86
CA LYS A 24 18.72 12.33 -3.20
C LYS A 24 18.99 11.47 -1.96
N GLU A 25 19.99 11.83 -1.17
CA GLU A 25 20.37 11.09 0.04
C GLU A 25 19.23 11.06 1.07
N ILE A 26 18.61 12.22 1.33
CA ILE A 26 17.45 12.31 2.24
C ILE A 26 16.30 11.42 1.75
N TRP A 27 16.03 11.42 0.45
CA TRP A 27 15.01 10.56 -0.12
C TRP A 27 15.36 9.08 -0.02
N ALA A 28 16.62 8.69 -0.26
CA ALA A 28 17.07 7.32 -0.11
C ALA A 28 16.88 6.81 1.33
N GLU A 29 17.23 7.62 2.33
CA GLU A 29 16.99 7.30 3.74
C GLU A 29 15.49 7.22 4.07
N THR A 30 14.68 8.14 3.52
CA THR A 30 13.22 8.09 3.65
C THR A 30 12.64 6.78 3.10
N VAL A 31 13.13 6.32 1.93
CA VAL A 31 12.74 5.03 1.33
C VAL A 31 13.14 3.86 2.25
N LYS A 32 14.32 3.90 2.86
CA LYS A 32 14.76 2.86 3.81
C LYS A 32 13.88 2.82 5.06
N GLU A 33 13.48 3.97 5.58
CA GLU A 33 12.56 4.07 6.72
C GLU A 33 11.17 3.54 6.39
N ILE A 34 10.58 3.95 5.25
CA ILE A 34 9.29 3.43 4.77
C ILE A 34 9.36 1.91 4.64
N ARG A 35 10.42 1.37 4.01
CA ARG A 35 10.64 -0.08 3.91
C ARG A 35 10.65 -0.75 5.29
N ARG A 36 11.37 -0.18 6.25
CA ARG A 36 11.46 -0.71 7.62
C ARG A 36 10.09 -0.75 8.28
N ASP A 37 9.35 0.35 8.26
CA ASP A 37 8.06 0.46 8.94
C ASP A 37 7.00 -0.42 8.29
N LEU A 38 6.93 -0.47 6.96
CA LEU A 38 6.01 -1.37 6.25
C LEU A 38 6.37 -2.85 6.48
N SER A 39 7.66 -3.19 6.57
CA SER A 39 8.09 -4.55 6.90
C SER A 39 7.68 -4.95 8.31
N LEU A 40 7.71 -4.02 9.28
CA LEU A 40 7.23 -4.28 10.63
C LEU A 40 5.71 -4.46 10.64
N ALA A 41 4.97 -3.55 9.99
CA ALA A 41 3.51 -3.62 9.88
C ALA A 41 3.04 -4.94 9.26
N LEU A 42 3.68 -5.40 8.18
CA LEU A 42 3.28 -6.63 7.50
C LEU A 42 3.54 -7.88 8.35
N ARG A 43 4.52 -7.87 9.25
CA ARG A 43 4.84 -8.98 10.16
C ARG A 43 3.92 -9.06 11.37
N LEU A 44 3.11 -8.03 11.63
CA LEU A 44 2.23 -8.01 12.80
C LEU A 44 1.21 -9.16 12.74
N PRO A 45 0.91 -9.81 13.89
CA PRO A 45 -0.21 -10.72 14.00
C PRO A 45 -1.51 -10.08 13.51
N HIS A 46 -2.45 -10.90 13.05
CA HIS A 46 -3.67 -10.41 12.40
C HIS A 46 -4.41 -9.33 13.21
N LYS A 47 -4.61 -9.56 14.52
CA LYS A 47 -5.26 -8.60 15.42
C LYS A 47 -4.51 -7.26 15.55
N GLU A 48 -3.18 -7.31 15.66
CA GLU A 48 -2.34 -6.13 15.82
C GLU A 48 -2.28 -5.31 14.54
N PHE A 49 -2.23 -5.97 13.37
CA PHE A 49 -2.31 -5.32 12.07
C PHE A 49 -3.59 -4.50 11.92
N TRP A 50 -4.75 -5.07 12.25
CA TRP A 50 -6.02 -4.34 12.16
C TRP A 50 -6.16 -3.24 13.21
N THR A 51 -5.53 -3.41 14.37
CA THR A 51 -5.45 -2.35 15.40
C THR A 51 -4.62 -1.18 14.89
N LEU A 52 -3.44 -1.45 14.32
CA LEU A 52 -2.60 -0.46 13.65
C LEU A 52 -3.37 0.25 12.54
N ALA A 53 -3.96 -0.49 11.61
CA ALA A 53 -4.63 0.10 10.45
C ALA A 53 -5.82 0.97 10.83
N ALA A 54 -6.60 0.56 11.84
CA ALA A 54 -7.73 1.34 12.33
C ALA A 54 -7.30 2.59 13.12
N GLY A 55 -6.29 2.45 13.97
CA GLY A 55 -5.86 3.48 14.92
C GLY A 55 -4.87 4.49 14.37
N ASN A 56 -4.04 4.11 13.40
CA ASN A 56 -2.99 4.97 12.88
C ASN A 56 -3.46 5.80 11.69
N ALA A 57 -3.45 7.13 11.84
CA ALA A 57 -3.94 8.04 10.81
C ALA A 57 -3.04 8.13 9.57
N SER A 58 -1.74 7.86 9.71
CA SER A 58 -0.74 7.99 8.63
C SER A 58 -0.53 6.71 7.82
N PHE A 59 -0.94 5.55 8.35
CA PHE A 59 -0.65 4.25 7.73
C PHE A 59 -1.30 4.07 6.35
N VAL A 60 -2.60 4.27 6.23
CA VAL A 60 -3.29 4.16 4.93
C VAL A 60 -2.81 5.24 3.94
N PRO A 61 -2.70 6.53 4.32
CA PRO A 61 -2.12 7.55 3.44
C PRO A 61 -0.72 7.25 2.92
N CYS A 62 0.15 6.62 3.72
CA CYS A 62 1.47 6.16 3.28
C CYS A 62 1.34 5.18 2.10
N LEU A 63 0.46 4.19 2.19
CA LEU A 63 0.22 3.21 1.11
C LEU A 63 -0.35 3.88 -0.14
N GLU A 64 -1.30 4.80 0.02
CA GLU A 64 -1.91 5.54 -1.09
C GLU A 64 -0.91 6.46 -1.79
N SER A 65 -0.05 7.14 -1.02
CA SER A 65 1.01 7.97 -1.58
C SER A 65 1.99 7.17 -2.43
N TYR A 66 2.27 5.92 -2.05
CA TYR A 66 3.02 4.98 -2.87
C TYR A 66 2.28 4.63 -4.16
N LEU A 67 1.02 4.18 -4.09
CA LEU A 67 0.25 3.82 -5.29
C LEU A 67 0.20 4.96 -6.32
N ARG A 68 0.00 6.19 -5.85
CA ARG A 68 -0.09 7.38 -6.70
C ARG A 68 1.23 7.73 -7.40
N SER A 69 2.35 7.50 -6.72
CA SER A 69 3.67 8.00 -7.12
C SER A 69 4.63 6.90 -7.58
N ALA A 70 4.24 5.63 -7.44
CA ALA A 70 5.03 4.49 -7.88
C ALA A 70 5.22 4.54 -9.40
N ARG A 71 6.41 4.13 -9.83
CA ARG A 71 6.75 4.03 -11.25
C ARG A 71 5.83 3.02 -11.93
N ARG A 72 5.20 3.43 -13.03
CA ARG A 72 4.39 2.57 -13.89
C ARG A 72 5.24 1.92 -14.99
N PRO A 73 4.80 0.79 -15.56
CA PRO A 73 5.56 0.10 -16.61
C PRO A 73 5.86 0.96 -17.86
N TYR A 74 5.02 1.95 -18.14
CA TYR A 74 5.14 2.86 -19.29
C TYR A 74 5.85 4.17 -18.97
N ASP A 75 6.37 4.33 -17.74
CA ASP A 75 7.14 5.52 -17.36
C ASP A 75 8.54 5.47 -17.98
N ILE A 76 8.88 6.53 -18.73
CA ILE A 76 10.05 6.63 -19.61
C ILE A 76 11.35 6.99 -18.86
N TRP A 77 11.27 7.36 -17.59
CA TRP A 77 12.42 7.79 -16.82
C TRP A 77 13.16 6.61 -16.19
N GLU A 78 14.44 6.50 -16.52
CA GLU A 78 15.41 5.67 -15.82
C GLU A 78 16.14 6.52 -14.79
N LEU A 79 16.36 5.94 -13.62
CA LEU A 79 17.08 6.58 -12.54
C LEU A 79 18.30 5.77 -12.23
N ASP A 80 19.43 6.47 -12.19
CA ASP A 80 20.67 5.95 -11.66
C ASP A 80 20.57 5.97 -10.13
N LEU A 81 20.10 4.87 -9.57
CA LEU A 81 19.99 4.65 -8.13
C LEU A 81 21.05 3.66 -7.70
N ASP A 82 21.63 3.87 -6.51
CA ASP A 82 22.49 2.88 -5.89
C ASP A 82 21.72 1.57 -5.64
N GLY A 83 22.48 0.47 -5.55
CA GLY A 83 21.90 -0.87 -5.42
C GLY A 83 21.03 -1.05 -4.17
N GLU A 84 21.33 -0.36 -3.07
CA GLU A 84 20.57 -0.48 -1.82
C GLU A 84 19.22 0.22 -1.93
N THR A 85 19.20 1.43 -2.48
CA THR A 85 17.96 2.20 -2.69
C THR A 85 17.03 1.50 -3.68
N ASN A 86 17.58 0.97 -4.78
CA ASN A 86 16.80 0.17 -5.72
C ASN A 86 16.22 -1.10 -5.05
N ALA A 87 17.02 -1.83 -4.27
CA ALA A 87 16.54 -2.98 -3.52
C ALA A 87 15.42 -2.60 -2.52
N SER A 88 15.51 -1.42 -1.93
CA SER A 88 14.50 -0.90 -1.01
C SER A 88 13.19 -0.54 -1.71
N LEU A 89 13.24 0.08 -2.89
CA LEU A 89 12.05 0.31 -3.72
C LEU A 89 11.35 -1.00 -4.10
N GLN A 90 12.13 -2.00 -4.53
CA GLN A 90 11.61 -3.33 -4.87
C GLN A 90 10.97 -4.01 -3.65
N ALA A 91 11.54 -3.82 -2.46
CA ALA A 91 10.96 -4.31 -1.23
C ALA A 91 9.65 -3.59 -0.89
N ILE A 92 9.60 -2.25 -0.95
CA ILE A 92 8.38 -1.47 -0.72
C ILE A 92 7.27 -1.93 -1.67
N HIS A 93 7.58 -2.11 -2.96
CA HIS A 93 6.61 -2.61 -3.94
C HIS A 93 5.94 -3.91 -3.47
N ARG A 94 6.72 -4.90 -3.03
CA ARG A 94 6.17 -6.16 -2.50
C ARG A 94 5.41 -5.97 -1.17
N LEU A 95 5.93 -5.13 -0.28
CA LEU A 95 5.34 -4.88 1.02
C LEU A 95 3.97 -4.19 0.91
N VAL A 96 3.85 -3.17 0.07
CA VAL A 96 2.59 -2.46 -0.18
C VAL A 96 1.55 -3.42 -0.74
N PHE A 97 1.91 -4.22 -1.76
CA PHE A 97 0.98 -5.24 -2.28
C PHE A 97 0.55 -6.24 -1.21
N GLY A 98 1.50 -6.73 -0.40
CA GLY A 98 1.20 -7.65 0.71
C GLY A 98 0.24 -7.05 1.73
N ILE A 99 0.37 -5.76 2.03
CA ILE A 99 -0.53 -5.06 2.96
C ILE A 99 -1.94 -4.93 2.36
N PHE A 100 -2.07 -4.57 1.08
CA PHE A 100 -3.38 -4.57 0.39
C PHE A 100 -4.01 -5.96 0.31
N ALA A 101 -3.20 -7.01 0.12
CA ALA A 101 -3.70 -8.39 0.17
C ALA A 101 -4.25 -8.73 1.56
N ARG A 102 -3.57 -8.34 2.65
CA ARG A 102 -4.10 -8.50 4.02
C ARG A 102 -5.40 -7.75 4.24
N PHE A 103 -5.56 -6.55 3.66
CA PHE A 103 -6.83 -5.83 3.73
C PHE A 103 -7.97 -6.56 3.01
N ALA A 104 -7.70 -7.22 1.88
CA ALA A 104 -8.72 -7.97 1.15
C ALA A 104 -9.16 -9.25 1.87
N GLU A 105 -8.35 -9.77 2.80
CA GLU A 105 -8.65 -10.92 3.66
C GLU A 105 -9.49 -10.54 4.90
N PHE A 106 -10.18 -9.41 4.91
CA PHE A 106 -10.99 -8.95 6.05
C PHE A 106 -12.13 -9.92 6.42
N ARG A 107 -12.59 -10.77 5.50
CA ARG A 107 -13.61 -11.80 5.77
C ARG A 107 -13.10 -13.05 6.45
N SER A 108 -11.81 -13.38 6.35
CA SER A 108 -11.19 -14.49 7.09
C SER A 108 -10.92 -14.16 8.57
N CYS A 109 -11.47 -13.04 9.04
CA CYS A 109 -11.22 -12.47 10.33
C CYS A 109 -12.30 -12.84 11.35
N GLU A 110 -11.99 -13.78 12.24
CA GLU A 110 -12.63 -13.89 13.56
C GLU A 110 -11.72 -13.25 14.62
N ILE A 111 -11.54 -11.92 14.58
CA ILE A 111 -10.85 -11.22 15.68
C ILE A 111 -11.83 -11.12 16.84
N SER A 112 -11.39 -11.53 18.03
CA SER A 112 -12.09 -11.32 19.30
C SER A 112 -12.63 -9.88 19.40
N GLY A 113 -13.94 -9.68 19.24
CA GLY A 113 -14.62 -8.41 19.44
C GLY A 113 -14.72 -7.45 18.23
N LYS A 114 -14.28 -7.82 17.03
CA LYS A 114 -14.63 -7.09 15.79
C LYS A 114 -15.18 -8.05 14.75
N THR A 115 -16.36 -7.75 14.24
CA THR A 115 -16.96 -8.51 13.15
C THR A 115 -16.30 -8.16 11.82
N SER A 116 -16.40 -9.05 10.82
CA SER A 116 -15.97 -8.73 9.46
C SER A 116 -16.68 -7.49 8.90
N GLU A 117 -17.88 -7.17 9.40
CA GLU A 117 -18.63 -5.96 9.05
C GLU A 117 -17.96 -4.69 9.58
N ASP A 118 -17.45 -4.69 10.82
CA ASP A 118 -16.71 -3.55 11.38
C ASP A 118 -15.45 -3.23 10.56
N LEU A 119 -14.77 -4.27 10.08
CA LEU A 119 -13.61 -4.12 9.20
C LEU A 119 -14.01 -3.59 7.83
N LEU A 120 -15.12 -4.06 7.27
CA LEU A 120 -15.65 -3.54 6.01
C LEU A 120 -16.00 -2.04 6.13
N VAL A 121 -16.70 -1.66 7.20
CA VAL A 121 -17.02 -0.24 7.48
C VAL A 121 -15.75 0.59 7.58
N PHE A 122 -14.70 0.08 8.25
CA PHE A 122 -13.40 0.74 8.29
C PHE A 122 -12.79 0.90 6.89
N LEU A 123 -12.73 -0.16 6.08
CA LEU A 123 -12.14 -0.14 4.74
C LEU A 123 -12.85 0.87 3.83
N VAL A 124 -14.19 0.91 3.87
CA VAL A 124 -15.01 1.86 3.12
C VAL A 124 -14.79 3.29 3.64
N LYS A 125 -14.84 3.50 4.96
CA LYS A 125 -14.68 4.82 5.58
C LYS A 125 -13.30 5.43 5.31
N ARG A 126 -12.26 4.61 5.33
CA ARG A 126 -10.87 5.01 5.01
C ARG A 126 -10.57 5.00 3.52
N ARG A 127 -11.52 4.63 2.67
CA ARG A 127 -11.35 4.59 1.21
C ARG A 127 -10.18 3.71 0.75
N VAL A 128 -9.86 2.66 1.52
CA VAL A 128 -8.70 1.77 1.22
C VAL A 128 -8.81 1.18 -0.18
N PHE A 129 -10.01 0.75 -0.58
CA PHE A 129 -10.31 0.20 -1.90
C PHE A 129 -11.26 1.11 -2.71
N ASP A 130 -10.98 2.41 -2.72
CA ASP A 130 -11.65 3.35 -3.64
C ASP A 130 -11.29 3.02 -5.11
N PRO A 131 -12.15 3.34 -6.11
CA PRO A 131 -11.87 3.07 -7.52
C PRO A 131 -10.48 3.51 -7.98
N SER A 132 -10.02 4.68 -7.52
CA SER A 132 -8.68 5.20 -7.82
C SER A 132 -7.57 4.25 -7.34
N ASN A 133 -7.63 3.82 -6.08
CA ASN A 133 -6.65 2.90 -5.50
C ASN A 133 -6.67 1.53 -6.18
N ILE A 134 -7.85 1.05 -6.58
CA ILE A 134 -8.00 -0.22 -7.31
C ILE A 134 -7.37 -0.13 -8.70
N LEU A 135 -7.60 0.98 -9.43
CA LEU A 135 -6.99 1.21 -10.73
C LEU A 135 -5.46 1.38 -10.61
N ASP A 136 -4.98 2.09 -9.60
CA ASP A 136 -3.54 2.21 -9.33
C ASP A 136 -2.92 0.85 -8.99
N LEU A 137 -3.58 0.01 -8.19
CA LEU A 137 -3.15 -1.37 -7.94
C LEU A 137 -3.04 -2.18 -9.24
N CYS A 138 -4.03 -2.06 -10.13
CA CYS A 138 -3.98 -2.70 -11.44
C CYS A 138 -2.80 -2.18 -12.25
N THR A 139 -2.64 -0.87 -12.41
CA THR A 139 -1.59 -0.30 -13.27
C THR A 139 -0.19 -0.59 -12.75
N VAL A 140 0.06 -0.42 -11.44
CA VAL A 140 1.38 -0.60 -10.82
C VAL A 140 1.82 -2.06 -10.82
N TYR A 141 0.90 -3.01 -10.66
CA TYR A 141 1.24 -4.43 -10.47
C TYR A 141 0.78 -5.35 -11.62
N SER A 142 0.20 -4.80 -12.69
CA SER A 142 -0.29 -5.58 -13.86
C SER A 142 0.80 -6.30 -14.65
N ASN A 143 2.06 -5.90 -14.50
CA ASN A 143 3.17 -6.47 -15.27
C ASN A 143 4.01 -7.46 -14.45
N GLY A 144 4.65 -8.41 -15.14
CA GLY A 144 5.58 -9.37 -14.56
C GLY A 144 4.92 -10.40 -13.63
N SER A 145 5.69 -10.88 -12.66
CA SER A 145 5.28 -11.97 -11.76
C SER A 145 4.09 -11.64 -10.85
N SER A 146 3.77 -10.36 -10.69
CA SER A 146 2.68 -9.88 -9.82
C SER A 146 1.30 -9.91 -10.51
N ALA A 147 1.24 -9.98 -11.84
CA ALA A 147 0.00 -9.86 -12.61
C ALA A 147 -1.09 -10.85 -12.16
N GLY A 148 -0.71 -12.12 -11.97
CA GLY A 148 -1.63 -13.16 -11.51
C GLY A 148 -2.10 -12.94 -10.06
N ALA A 149 -1.25 -12.37 -9.19
CA ALA A 149 -1.61 -12.07 -7.81
C ALA A 149 -2.59 -10.90 -7.72
N VAL A 150 -2.38 -9.85 -8.53
CA VAL A 150 -3.31 -8.72 -8.64
C VAL A 150 -4.64 -9.19 -9.17
N HIS A 151 -4.67 -10.01 -10.22
CA HIS A 151 -5.92 -10.53 -10.75
C HIS A 151 -6.73 -11.27 -9.67
N ARG A 152 -6.07 -12.09 -8.84
CA ARG A 152 -6.71 -12.74 -7.70
C ARG A 152 -7.23 -11.73 -6.68
N LEU A 153 -6.44 -10.72 -6.32
CA LEU A 153 -6.83 -9.66 -5.40
C LEU A 153 -8.07 -8.92 -5.88
N ILE A 154 -8.07 -8.44 -7.12
CA ILE A 154 -9.21 -7.73 -7.73
C ILE A 154 -10.43 -8.63 -7.77
N ARG A 155 -10.27 -9.90 -8.13
CA ARG A 155 -11.39 -10.87 -8.14
C ARG A 155 -11.98 -11.07 -6.74
N LEU A 156 -11.16 -11.05 -5.69
CA LEU A 156 -11.65 -11.07 -4.31
C LEU A 156 -12.44 -9.81 -3.98
N LEU A 157 -11.91 -8.63 -4.32
CA LEU A 157 -12.58 -7.35 -4.07
C LEU A 157 -13.92 -7.24 -4.82
N LEU A 158 -13.99 -7.70 -6.07
CA LEU A 158 -15.20 -7.64 -6.90
C LEU A 158 -16.32 -8.58 -6.45
N ARG A 159 -16.03 -9.56 -5.58
CA ARG A 159 -17.08 -10.36 -4.92
C ARG A 159 -17.85 -9.54 -3.89
N GLU A 160 -17.26 -8.45 -3.40
CA GLU A 160 -17.87 -7.56 -2.43
C GLU A 160 -18.60 -6.42 -3.13
N SER A 161 -19.92 -6.38 -3.00
CA SER A 161 -20.75 -5.33 -3.60
C SER A 161 -20.33 -3.92 -3.16
N ALA A 162 -19.82 -3.77 -1.93
CA ALA A 162 -19.32 -2.53 -1.38
C ALA A 162 -18.14 -1.94 -2.19
N PHE A 163 -17.33 -2.77 -2.85
CA PHE A 163 -16.22 -2.34 -3.70
C PHE A 163 -16.57 -2.41 -5.20
N ALA A 164 -17.43 -3.35 -5.60
CA ALA A 164 -17.83 -3.52 -7.00
C ALA A 164 -18.79 -2.41 -7.50
N LEU A 165 -19.78 -2.01 -6.71
CA LEU A 165 -20.77 -1.01 -7.14
C LEU A 165 -20.16 0.39 -7.39
N PRO A 166 -19.24 0.90 -6.54
CA PRO A 166 -18.55 2.15 -6.83
C PRO A 166 -17.72 2.09 -8.12
N LEU A 167 -17.02 0.98 -8.38
CA LEU A 167 -16.25 0.81 -9.62
C LEU A 167 -17.13 0.87 -10.88
N LEU A 168 -18.28 0.21 -10.87
CA LEU A 168 -19.23 0.20 -11.99
C LEU A 168 -19.84 1.57 -12.31
N LYS A 169 -19.80 2.53 -11.37
CA LYS A 169 -20.29 3.90 -11.60
C LYS A 169 -19.25 4.80 -12.27
N VAL A 170 -17.98 4.36 -12.30
CA VAL A 170 -16.84 5.14 -12.82
C VAL A 170 -16.42 4.65 -14.21
N LEU A 171 -16.82 3.43 -14.60
CA LEU A 171 -16.66 2.85 -15.94
C LEU A 171 -17.87 3.16 -16.82
#